data_AF-A0AAD2A2K5-F1
#
_entry.id   AF-A0AAD2A2K5-F1
#
_cell.length_a   1.000
_cell.length_b   1.000
_cell.length_c   1.000
_cell.angle_alpha   90.00
_cell.angle_beta   90.00
_cell.angle_gamma   90.00
#
_symmetry.space_group_name_H-M   'P 1'
#
loop_
_entity.id
_entity.type
_entity.pdbx_description
1 polymer ?
#
loop_
_entity_poly.entity_id
_entity_poly.type
_entity_poly.pdbx_seq_one_letter_code
_entity_poly.pdbx_strand_id
1 'polypeptide(L)'
;MEWALSSVNPLTISLTVGFVLLILNFLKGKKSGDRPPGPKGIPIFGSMFQLGDLPHQTMYHWSKTYGPLLWLNLGQVNTMIVQNASTAAELFKKHDVPFADRKVPDALTAYNFNAGSLGMNTFGGHWRVLRRLCSMEFLVNKRMNETTELRMRLMHDMIRWIEEDSKTSLAQGGTGAVQLSRFLFLMAFNLVGNLMLSRDLLDAKDPEGKEFFDCMNVILELAGTPNIADFFPALKLIDPLGMKRNMIRNMTRTMKISSKFVQERLDNRKAGKFQEKKDFLDVLLEYEGDGKDGPDRMTEHNVNIVIMEMFFAGSETTRFPLAHRVVHLTIATLVQAFDWDLGAGVKPEHIEMQERLGLTLRKKNPLKITRHNEPIRPRACLSPASPFIMSLLLVCLSLSWHGLPLHQQHRH
;
A
#
# COMPACT_ATOMS: atom_id res chain seq x y z
N MET A 1 59.40 -31.37 -4.17
CA MET A 1 57.97 -31.13 -3.89
C MET A 1 57.41 -30.39 -5.09
N GLU A 2 57.08 -31.12 -6.15
CA GLU A 2 56.38 -30.60 -7.32
C GLU A 2 54.89 -30.71 -7.03
N TRP A 3 54.32 -29.67 -6.45
CA TRP A 3 52.88 -29.49 -6.42
C TRP A 3 52.55 -28.17 -7.09
N ALA A 4 51.36 -28.15 -7.67
CA ALA A 4 50.65 -26.97 -8.17
C ALA A 4 51.06 -26.52 -9.57
N LEU A 5 50.32 -27.04 -10.57
CA LEU A 5 49.61 -26.24 -11.59
C LEU A 5 48.86 -27.13 -12.59
N SER A 6 49.05 -28.46 -12.57
CA SER A 6 48.41 -29.41 -13.49
C SER A 6 46.92 -29.71 -13.23
N SER A 7 46.26 -29.06 -12.28
CA SER A 7 44.87 -29.36 -11.91
C SER A 7 43.91 -28.17 -11.96
N VAL A 8 44.30 -27.04 -12.56
CA VAL A 8 43.38 -25.91 -12.70
C VAL A 8 42.49 -26.14 -13.91
N ASN A 9 41.26 -26.60 -13.68
CA ASN A 9 40.28 -26.90 -14.72
C ASN A 9 40.03 -25.64 -15.59
N PRO A 10 40.15 -25.70 -16.93
CA PRO A 10 39.92 -24.54 -17.81
C PRO A 10 38.54 -23.89 -17.60
N LEU A 11 37.53 -24.62 -17.13
CA LEU A 11 36.24 -24.06 -16.69
C LEU A 11 36.40 -23.10 -15.49
N THR A 12 37.21 -23.44 -14.50
CA THR A 12 37.43 -22.57 -13.32
C THR A 12 38.18 -21.29 -13.70
N ILE A 13 39.11 -21.36 -14.65
CA ILE A 13 39.81 -20.19 -15.19
C ILE A 13 38.83 -19.33 -16.00
N SER A 14 38.00 -19.93 -16.86
CA SER A 14 36.99 -19.20 -17.63
C SER A 14 35.93 -18.53 -16.74
N LEU A 15 35.46 -19.21 -15.69
CA LEU A 15 34.51 -18.65 -14.73
C LEU A 15 35.13 -17.53 -13.90
N THR A 16 36.39 -17.66 -13.47
CA THR A 16 37.09 -16.61 -12.71
C THR A 16 37.41 -15.40 -13.59
N VAL A 17 37.89 -15.60 -14.82
CA VAL A 17 38.11 -14.52 -15.79
C VAL A 17 36.79 -13.84 -16.16
N GLY A 18 35.72 -14.61 -16.39
CA GLY A 18 34.38 -14.07 -16.62
C GLY A 18 33.86 -13.27 -15.43
N PHE A 19 34.09 -13.74 -14.20
CA PHE A 19 33.75 -13.05 -12.96
C PHE A 19 34.56 -11.77 -12.77
N VAL A 20 35.87 -11.79 -13.04
CA VAL A 20 36.75 -10.61 -12.99
C VAL A 20 36.36 -9.61 -14.07
N LEU A 21 36.08 -10.03 -15.31
CA LEU A 21 35.63 -9.15 -16.38
C LEU A 21 34.26 -8.55 -16.08
N LEU A 22 33.34 -9.32 -15.47
CA LEU A 22 32.09 -8.79 -14.92
C LEU A 22 32.38 -7.73 -13.86
N ILE A 23 33.21 -8.03 -12.85
CA ILE A 23 33.60 -7.05 -11.82
C ILE A 23 34.20 -5.79 -12.47
N LEU A 24 35.13 -5.93 -13.41
CA LEU A 24 35.76 -4.79 -14.09
C LEU A 24 34.76 -3.98 -14.92
N ASN A 25 33.79 -4.64 -15.57
CA ASN A 25 32.72 -3.95 -16.28
C ASN A 25 31.73 -3.25 -15.33
N PHE A 26 31.49 -3.82 -14.15
CA PHE A 26 30.73 -3.18 -13.07
C PHE A 26 31.48 -2.03 -12.41
N LEU A 27 32.81 -2.12 -12.31
CA LEU A 27 33.70 -1.08 -11.79
C LEU A 27 33.92 0.06 -12.81
N LYS A 28 33.67 -0.17 -14.10
CA LYS A 28 33.50 0.90 -15.10
C LYS A 28 32.20 1.66 -14.80
N GLY A 29 32.24 2.50 -13.77
CA GLY A 29 31.18 3.44 -13.46
C GLY A 29 30.87 4.31 -14.69
N LYS A 30 29.58 4.44 -15.04
CA LYS A 30 29.14 5.46 -16.00
C LYS A 30 29.69 6.81 -15.53
N LYS A 31 30.36 7.56 -16.41
CA LYS A 31 30.77 8.95 -16.16
C LYS A 31 29.61 9.69 -15.48
N SER A 32 29.87 10.21 -14.28
CA SER A 32 28.92 11.05 -13.58
C SER A 32 28.83 12.36 -14.34
N GLY A 33 27.72 12.58 -15.06
CA GLY A 33 27.23 13.94 -15.21
C GLY A 33 26.85 14.51 -13.84
N ASP A 34 26.40 15.76 -13.78
CA ASP A 34 25.88 16.40 -12.57
C ASP A 34 24.71 15.58 -12.00
N ARG A 35 25.03 14.68 -11.07
CA ARG A 35 24.06 13.91 -10.29
C ARG A 35 23.98 14.53 -8.89
N PRO A 36 22.83 14.43 -8.23
CA PRO A 36 22.73 14.81 -6.84
C PRO A 36 23.76 14.07 -5.97
N PRO A 37 24.19 14.67 -4.85
CA PRO A 37 25.12 14.04 -3.91
C PRO A 37 24.49 12.80 -3.23
N GLY A 38 25.33 11.91 -2.71
CA GLY A 38 24.87 10.74 -1.98
C GLY A 38 26.03 9.91 -1.42
N PRO A 39 25.75 8.94 -0.53
CA PRO A 39 26.75 8.03 0.00
C PRO A 39 27.44 7.25 -1.12
N LYS A 40 28.74 7.02 -0.96
CA LYS A 40 29.49 6.13 -1.84
C LYS A 40 29.00 4.70 -1.65
N GLY A 41 28.44 4.14 -2.71
CA GLY A 41 27.95 2.76 -2.73
C GLY A 41 29.09 1.73 -2.77
N ILE A 42 28.81 0.55 -2.25
CA ILE A 42 29.67 -0.64 -2.35
C ILE A 42 29.59 -1.16 -3.80
N PRO A 43 30.69 -1.68 -4.39
CA PRO A 43 30.63 -2.29 -5.73
C PRO A 43 29.49 -3.30 -5.86
N ILE A 44 28.81 -3.30 -7.01
CA ILE A 44 27.64 -4.14 -7.36
C ILE A 44 26.34 -3.79 -6.59
N PHE A 45 26.41 -3.62 -5.28
CA PHE A 45 25.24 -3.45 -4.41
C PHE A 45 24.80 -2.01 -4.19
N GLY A 46 25.69 -1.04 -4.48
CA GLY A 46 25.44 0.35 -4.18
C GLY A 46 25.25 0.57 -2.68
N SER A 47 24.21 1.29 -2.30
CA SER A 47 23.90 1.68 -0.92
C SER A 47 22.94 0.74 -0.20
N MET A 48 22.57 -0.41 -0.79
CA MET A 48 21.58 -1.33 -0.21
C MET A 48 21.91 -1.74 1.22
N PHE A 49 23.13 -2.20 1.48
CA PHE A 49 23.56 -2.65 2.81
C PHE A 49 23.80 -1.52 3.80
N GLN A 50 23.81 -0.27 3.33
CA GLN A 50 23.98 0.90 4.18
C GLN A 50 22.62 1.41 4.71
N LEU A 51 21.48 0.94 4.18
CA LEU A 51 20.14 1.40 4.57
C LEU A 51 19.66 0.88 5.93
N GLY A 52 20.15 -0.28 6.37
CA GLY A 52 19.71 -0.94 7.60
C GLY A 52 18.23 -1.35 7.58
N ASP A 53 17.69 -1.65 8.76
CA ASP A 53 16.33 -2.19 8.93
C ASP A 53 15.23 -1.13 8.72
N LEU A 54 15.56 0.16 8.89
CA LEU A 54 14.65 1.28 8.73
C LEU A 54 15.15 2.25 7.64
N PRO A 55 15.05 1.88 6.35
CA PRO A 55 15.63 2.65 5.24
C PRO A 55 15.21 4.12 5.21
N HIS A 56 13.95 4.41 5.55
CA HIS A 56 13.40 5.76 5.56
C HIS A 56 14.09 6.66 6.62
N GLN A 57 14.46 6.11 7.79
CA GLN A 57 15.19 6.85 8.81
C GLN A 57 16.63 7.08 8.39
N THR A 58 17.30 6.07 7.83
CA THR A 58 18.67 6.20 7.33
C THR A 58 18.76 7.26 6.23
N MET A 59 17.83 7.23 5.27
CA MET A 59 17.75 8.24 4.22
C MET A 59 17.50 9.65 4.78
N TYR A 60 16.66 9.79 5.81
CA TYR A 60 16.47 11.05 6.52
C TYR A 60 17.76 11.58 7.14
N HIS A 61 18.53 10.73 7.81
CA HIS A 61 19.82 11.14 8.38
C HIS A 61 20.81 11.57 7.29
N TRP A 62 20.88 10.84 6.17
CA TRP A 62 21.71 11.24 5.03
C TRP A 62 21.32 12.60 4.44
N SER A 63 20.05 13.01 4.53
CA SER A 63 19.64 14.33 4.07
C SER A 63 20.35 15.48 4.82
N LYS A 64 20.79 15.24 6.07
CA LYS A 64 21.53 16.22 6.88
C LYS A 64 22.98 16.39 6.40
N THR A 65 23.54 15.36 5.77
CA THR A 65 24.93 15.34 5.31
C THR A 65 25.06 15.74 3.85
N TYR A 66 24.21 15.18 3.00
CA TYR A 66 24.30 15.35 1.54
C TYR A 66 23.26 16.36 1.01
N GLY A 67 22.35 16.82 1.86
CA GLY A 67 21.26 17.70 1.45
C GLY A 67 19.98 16.93 1.07
N PRO A 68 18.91 17.67 0.73
CA PRO A 68 17.58 17.09 0.65
C PRO A 68 17.25 16.38 -0.67
N LEU A 69 18.18 16.39 -1.64
CA LEU A 69 18.09 15.65 -2.90
C LEU A 69 19.25 14.67 -2.97
N LEU A 70 18.96 13.38 -2.77
CA LEU A 70 19.99 12.34 -2.73
C LEU A 70 20.00 11.51 -4.01
N TRP A 71 21.18 11.06 -4.40
CA TRP A 71 21.35 10.02 -5.40
C TRP A 71 21.84 8.72 -4.76
N LEU A 72 21.10 7.64 -4.94
CA LEU A 72 21.42 6.31 -4.44
C LEU A 72 21.47 5.30 -5.58
N ASN A 73 22.31 4.29 -5.40
CA ASN A 73 22.30 3.08 -6.21
C ASN A 73 21.76 1.95 -5.34
N LEU A 74 20.60 1.38 -5.70
CA LEU A 74 20.05 0.20 -5.04
C LEU A 74 20.29 -1.00 -5.95
N GLY A 75 21.42 -1.68 -5.74
CA GLY A 75 21.95 -2.65 -6.70
C GLY A 75 22.29 -1.95 -8.01
N GLN A 76 21.66 -2.36 -9.10
CA GLN A 76 21.79 -1.76 -10.43
C GLN A 76 20.75 -0.66 -10.72
N VAL A 77 19.88 -0.34 -9.76
CA VAL A 77 18.82 0.66 -9.94
C VAL A 77 19.25 2.01 -9.39
N ASN A 78 19.29 3.00 -10.27
CA ASN A 78 19.50 4.39 -9.91
C ASN A 78 18.24 4.96 -9.26
N THR A 79 18.39 5.56 -8.08
CA THR A 79 17.27 6.05 -7.28
C THR A 79 17.55 7.47 -6.81
N MET A 80 16.67 8.40 -7.17
CA MET A 80 16.70 9.77 -6.66
C MET A 80 15.73 9.89 -5.49
N ILE A 81 16.21 10.39 -4.35
CA ILE A 81 15.40 10.57 -3.14
C ILE A 81 15.16 12.06 -2.93
N VAL A 82 13.88 12.45 -2.87
CA VAL A 82 13.44 13.82 -2.62
C VAL A 82 12.92 13.93 -1.19
N GLN A 83 13.51 14.80 -0.38
CA GLN A 83 13.22 14.89 1.06
C GLN A 83 12.80 16.28 1.55
N ASN A 84 12.46 17.20 0.63
CA ASN A 84 11.90 18.49 0.98
C ASN A 84 10.70 18.84 0.08
N ALA A 85 9.84 19.73 0.59
CA ALA A 85 8.62 20.13 -0.11
C ALA A 85 8.86 20.96 -1.37
N SER A 86 9.89 21.81 -1.40
CA SER A 86 10.21 22.68 -2.54
C SER A 86 10.61 21.87 -3.77
N THR A 87 11.55 20.95 -3.60
CA THR A 87 12.03 20.04 -4.65
C THR A 87 10.95 19.04 -5.06
N ALA A 88 10.13 18.56 -4.11
CA ALA A 88 8.96 17.74 -4.45
C ALA A 88 7.94 18.52 -5.30
N ALA A 89 7.66 19.78 -4.94
CA ALA A 89 6.76 20.63 -5.72
C ALA A 89 7.31 20.93 -7.11
N GLU A 90 8.61 21.14 -7.25
CA GLU A 90 9.26 21.29 -8.54
C GLU A 90 9.11 20.04 -9.41
N LEU A 91 9.40 18.86 -8.85
CA LEU A 91 9.25 17.58 -9.53
C LEU A 91 7.80 17.31 -9.96
N PHE A 92 6.84 17.44 -9.04
CA PHE A 92 5.45 17.03 -9.25
C PHE A 92 4.53 18.12 -9.83
N LYS A 93 5.01 19.36 -10.00
CA LYS A 93 4.20 20.43 -10.62
C LYS A 93 4.83 21.02 -11.87
N LYS A 94 6.16 21.14 -11.95
CA LYS A 94 6.85 21.73 -13.11
C LYS A 94 7.39 20.68 -14.07
N HIS A 95 7.68 19.49 -13.56
CA HIS A 95 8.26 18.39 -14.32
C HIS A 95 7.44 17.10 -14.17
N ASP A 96 6.13 17.20 -13.99
CA ASP A 96 5.28 16.06 -13.65
C ASP A 96 5.26 14.95 -14.72
N VAL A 97 5.12 15.31 -16.01
CA VAL A 97 4.97 14.34 -17.11
C VAL A 97 6.18 13.38 -17.24
N PRO A 98 7.45 13.83 -17.29
CA PRO A 98 8.60 12.92 -17.33
C PRO A 98 8.73 11.98 -16.12
N PHE A 99 8.11 12.32 -14.98
CA PHE A 99 8.14 11.54 -13.75
C PHE A 99 6.79 10.88 -13.44
N ALA A 100 5.84 10.88 -14.38
CA ALA A 100 4.50 10.33 -14.18
C ALA A 100 4.49 8.79 -14.18
N ASP A 101 5.48 8.16 -14.79
CA ASP A 101 5.62 6.70 -14.85
C ASP A 101 5.98 6.07 -13.50
N ARG A 102 5.87 4.75 -13.43
CA ARG A 102 6.06 3.96 -12.22
C ARG A 102 7.12 2.88 -12.44
N LYS A 103 8.03 2.77 -11.47
CA LYS A 103 8.89 1.59 -11.37
C LYS A 103 8.07 0.46 -10.76
N VAL A 104 7.75 -0.55 -11.56
CA VAL A 104 6.90 -1.66 -11.13
C VAL A 104 7.76 -2.79 -10.53
N PRO A 105 7.45 -3.26 -9.32
CA PRO A 105 8.02 -4.49 -8.76
C PRO A 105 7.74 -5.69 -9.67
N ASP A 106 8.71 -6.58 -9.83
CA ASP A 106 8.63 -7.70 -10.76
C ASP A 106 7.42 -8.60 -10.47
N ALA A 107 7.14 -8.83 -9.19
CA ALA A 107 5.96 -9.57 -8.75
C ALA A 107 4.67 -8.96 -9.34
N LEU A 108 4.51 -7.63 -9.31
CA LEU A 108 3.32 -6.93 -9.81
C LEU A 108 3.22 -6.84 -11.34
N THR A 109 4.19 -7.38 -12.07
CA THR A 109 4.03 -7.62 -13.52
C THR A 109 3.36 -8.96 -13.80
N ALA A 110 3.03 -9.76 -12.78
CA ALA A 110 2.34 -11.04 -12.96
C ALA A 110 0.96 -10.77 -13.56
N TYR A 111 0.48 -11.66 -14.44
CA TYR A 111 -0.83 -11.51 -15.08
C TYR A 111 -1.06 -10.14 -15.75
N ASN A 112 0.01 -9.47 -16.21
CA ASN A 112 -0.08 -8.11 -16.77
C ASN A 112 -0.80 -7.09 -15.87
N PHE A 113 -0.78 -7.31 -14.55
CA PHE A 113 -1.48 -6.44 -13.59
C PHE A 113 -1.06 -4.98 -13.72
N ASN A 114 0.23 -4.73 -13.91
CA ASN A 114 0.75 -3.40 -14.13
C ASN A 114 0.13 -2.66 -15.33
N ALA A 115 -0.27 -3.37 -16.40
CA ALA A 115 -0.84 -2.74 -17.58
C ALA A 115 -2.34 -2.41 -17.44
N GLY A 116 -3.05 -3.04 -16.49
CA GLY A 116 -4.46 -2.75 -16.18
C GLY A 116 -4.67 -1.96 -14.89
N SER A 117 -3.62 -1.77 -14.09
CA SER A 117 -3.68 -1.14 -12.76
C SER A 117 -3.64 0.38 -12.84
N LEU A 118 -4.44 1.09 -12.06
CA LEU A 118 -4.37 2.54 -11.93
C LEU A 118 -3.06 3.02 -11.26
N GLY A 119 -2.56 2.29 -10.28
CA GLY A 119 -1.40 2.64 -9.47
C GLY A 119 -0.05 2.23 -10.07
N MET A 120 -0.02 1.22 -10.94
CA MET A 120 1.20 0.62 -11.49
C MET A 120 1.38 0.79 -13.00
N ASN A 121 0.38 1.33 -13.70
CA ASN A 121 0.45 1.54 -15.14
C ASN A 121 1.30 2.75 -15.52
N THR A 122 1.84 2.68 -16.72
CA THR A 122 2.49 3.79 -17.41
C THR A 122 1.49 4.90 -17.70
N PHE A 123 1.97 6.14 -17.66
CA PHE A 123 1.14 7.28 -17.99
C PHE A 123 0.70 7.21 -19.46
N GLY A 124 -0.60 7.28 -19.70
CA GLY A 124 -1.18 7.10 -21.04
C GLY A 124 -2.69 7.17 -21.06
N GLY A 125 -3.29 6.86 -22.21
CA GLY A 125 -4.74 6.92 -22.41
C GLY A 125 -5.52 6.04 -21.44
N HIS A 126 -5.11 4.78 -21.28
CA HIS A 126 -5.76 3.85 -20.35
C HIS A 126 -5.72 4.35 -18.90
N TRP A 127 -4.55 4.82 -18.43
CA TRP A 127 -4.41 5.41 -17.09
C TRP A 127 -5.31 6.64 -16.91
N ARG A 128 -5.37 7.55 -17.90
CA ARG A 128 -6.21 8.75 -17.84
C ARG A 128 -7.70 8.39 -17.74
N VAL A 129 -8.15 7.38 -18.48
CA VAL A 129 -9.52 6.85 -18.40
C VAL A 129 -9.82 6.31 -17.01
N LEU A 130 -9.02 5.39 -16.48
CA LEU A 130 -9.22 4.83 -15.14
C LEU A 130 -9.18 5.93 -14.06
N ARG A 131 -8.23 6.86 -14.15
CA ARG A 131 -8.12 8.01 -13.24
C ARG A 131 -9.42 8.82 -13.23
N ARG A 132 -9.95 9.14 -14.41
CA ARG A 132 -11.20 9.90 -14.57
C ARG A 132 -12.38 9.15 -13.95
N LEU A 133 -12.55 7.87 -14.27
CA LEU A 133 -13.65 7.05 -13.72
C LEU A 133 -13.59 7.00 -12.19
N CYS A 134 -12.44 6.64 -11.61
CA CYS A 134 -12.29 6.60 -10.14
C CYS A 134 -12.53 7.97 -9.49
N SER A 135 -12.09 9.06 -10.13
CA SER A 135 -12.28 10.41 -9.60
C SER A 135 -13.75 10.78 -9.55
N MET A 136 -14.48 10.52 -10.63
CA MET A 136 -15.90 10.82 -10.76
C MET A 136 -16.78 9.98 -9.84
N GLU A 137 -16.35 8.74 -9.53
CA GLU A 137 -17.17 7.82 -8.74
C GLU A 137 -16.84 7.81 -7.25
N PHE A 138 -15.60 8.13 -6.86
CA PHE A 138 -15.19 8.07 -5.45
C PHE A 138 -14.82 9.42 -4.84
N LEU A 139 -14.31 10.37 -5.63
CA LEU A 139 -13.62 11.55 -5.10
C LEU A 139 -14.42 12.85 -5.24
N VAL A 140 -15.56 12.84 -5.93
CA VAL A 140 -16.43 14.01 -6.02
C VAL A 140 -17.33 14.12 -4.78
N ASN A 141 -17.55 15.35 -4.31
CA ASN A 141 -18.34 15.64 -3.09
C ASN A 141 -19.72 14.99 -3.10
N LYS A 142 -20.41 14.97 -4.25
CA LYS A 142 -21.72 14.33 -4.38
C LYS A 142 -21.66 12.85 -4.00
N ARG A 143 -20.71 12.09 -4.57
CA ARG A 143 -20.53 10.67 -4.29
C ARG A 143 -20.09 10.41 -2.85
N MET A 144 -19.22 11.27 -2.31
CA MET A 144 -18.83 11.19 -0.90
C MET A 144 -20.03 11.40 0.04
N ASN A 145 -21.00 12.22 -0.32
CA ASN A 145 -22.20 12.44 0.48
C ASN A 145 -23.22 11.29 0.33
N GLU A 146 -23.41 10.77 -0.89
CA GLU A 146 -24.29 9.62 -1.16
C GLU A 146 -23.90 8.35 -0.39
N THR A 147 -22.63 8.21 -0.04
CA THR A 147 -22.09 7.07 0.71
C THR A 147 -22.19 7.23 2.23
N THR A 148 -22.79 8.31 2.74
CA THR A 148 -22.88 8.58 4.19
C THR A 148 -23.64 7.50 4.93
N GLU A 149 -24.84 7.13 4.46
CA GLU A 149 -25.65 6.07 5.06
C GLU A 149 -24.92 4.72 5.09
N LEU A 150 -24.21 4.40 4.00
CA LEU A 150 -23.39 3.20 3.92
C LEU A 150 -22.27 3.21 4.98
N ARG A 151 -21.52 4.31 5.09
CA ARG A 151 -20.45 4.44 6.10
C ARG A 151 -21.00 4.35 7.52
N MET A 152 -22.15 4.99 7.78
CA MET A 152 -22.83 4.90 9.09
C MET A 152 -23.25 3.47 9.41
N ARG A 153 -23.90 2.77 8.47
CA ARG A 153 -24.27 1.36 8.62
C ARG A 153 -23.06 0.50 8.98
N LEU A 154 -21.98 0.59 8.21
CA LEU A 154 -20.77 -0.21 8.42
C LEU A 154 -20.06 0.11 9.75
N MET A 155 -20.14 1.36 10.22
CA MET A 155 -19.65 1.71 11.56
C MET A 155 -20.51 1.08 12.67
N HIS A 156 -21.84 1.09 12.55
CA HIS A 156 -22.71 0.42 13.51
C HIS A 156 -22.50 -1.09 13.51
N ASP A 157 -22.35 -1.71 12.33
CA ASP A 157 -22.03 -3.13 12.20
C ASP A 157 -20.71 -3.47 12.91
N MET A 158 -19.68 -2.65 12.71
CA MET A 158 -18.39 -2.81 13.37
C MET A 158 -18.51 -2.73 14.91
N ILE A 159 -19.26 -1.76 15.44
CA ILE A 159 -19.50 -1.62 16.89
C ILE A 159 -20.21 -2.85 17.43
N ARG A 160 -21.26 -3.30 16.75
CA ARG A 160 -21.99 -4.52 17.10
C ARG A 160 -21.07 -5.74 17.14
N TRP A 161 -20.24 -5.94 16.12
CA TRP A 161 -19.29 -7.07 16.10
C TRP A 161 -18.26 -7.01 17.23
N ILE A 162 -17.81 -5.81 17.60
CA ILE A 162 -16.92 -5.61 18.75
C ILE A 162 -17.62 -6.02 20.05
N GLU A 163 -18.87 -5.60 20.25
CA GLU A 163 -19.65 -5.97 21.43
C GLU A 163 -19.92 -7.47 21.52
N GLU A 164 -20.28 -8.10 20.40
CA GLU A 164 -20.54 -9.54 20.30
C GLU A 164 -19.27 -10.35 20.59
N ASP A 165 -18.12 -9.97 20.03
CA ASP A 165 -16.83 -10.62 20.27
C ASP A 165 -16.37 -10.45 21.72
N SER A 166 -16.55 -9.26 22.29
CA SER A 166 -16.24 -9.00 23.71
C SER A 166 -17.10 -9.85 24.64
N LYS A 167 -18.42 -9.91 24.40
CA LYS A 167 -19.35 -10.76 25.17
C LYS A 167 -19.00 -12.24 25.05
N THR A 168 -18.67 -12.70 23.85
CA THR A 168 -18.28 -14.09 23.59
C THR A 168 -16.98 -14.44 24.32
N SER A 169 -15.99 -13.54 24.29
CA SER A 169 -14.74 -13.70 25.04
C SER A 169 -15.00 -13.82 26.54
N LEU A 170 -15.84 -12.95 27.11
CA LEU A 170 -16.22 -13.01 28.53
C LEU A 170 -16.96 -14.31 28.89
N ALA A 171 -17.90 -14.75 28.05
CA ALA A 171 -18.65 -16.00 28.26
C ALA A 171 -17.75 -17.25 28.25
N GLN A 172 -16.62 -17.19 27.55
CA GLN A 172 -15.60 -18.24 27.50
C GLN A 172 -14.53 -18.11 28.59
N GLY A 173 -14.71 -17.21 29.57
CA GLY A 173 -13.77 -16.98 30.67
C GLY A 173 -12.56 -16.10 30.28
N GLY A 174 -12.60 -15.45 29.11
CA GLY A 174 -11.60 -14.49 28.66
C GLY A 174 -11.79 -13.09 29.27
N THR A 175 -10.90 -12.16 28.92
CA THR A 175 -10.88 -10.80 29.49
C THR A 175 -11.85 -9.82 28.83
N GLY A 176 -12.58 -10.24 27.79
CA GLY A 176 -13.39 -9.34 26.95
C GLY A 176 -12.56 -8.43 26.04
N ALA A 177 -11.23 -8.59 26.00
CA ALA A 177 -10.34 -7.81 25.17
C ALA A 177 -10.51 -8.17 23.69
N VAL A 178 -10.58 -7.13 22.84
CA VAL A 178 -10.81 -7.27 21.40
C VAL A 178 -9.64 -6.74 20.59
N GLN A 179 -9.39 -7.34 19.43
CA GLN A 179 -8.38 -6.84 18.48
C GLN A 179 -9.03 -5.83 17.51
N LEU A 180 -9.03 -4.55 17.89
CA LEU A 180 -9.67 -3.47 17.11
C LEU A 180 -9.22 -3.42 15.63
N SER A 181 -7.94 -3.69 15.36
CA SER A 181 -7.40 -3.69 13.99
C SER A 181 -8.15 -4.66 13.07
N ARG A 182 -8.62 -5.80 13.59
CA ARG A 182 -9.41 -6.78 12.82
C ARG A 182 -10.72 -6.16 12.36
N PHE A 183 -11.47 -5.53 13.26
CA PHE A 183 -12.78 -4.94 12.97
C PHE A 183 -12.71 -3.73 12.04
N LEU A 184 -11.69 -2.88 12.23
CA LEU A 184 -11.45 -1.77 11.31
C LEU A 184 -11.11 -2.24 9.91
N PHE A 185 -10.42 -3.38 9.79
CA PHE A 185 -10.15 -3.98 8.48
C PHE A 185 -11.42 -4.52 7.83
N LEU A 186 -12.21 -5.29 8.58
CA LEU A 186 -13.49 -5.84 8.13
C LEU A 186 -14.41 -4.73 7.61
N MET A 187 -14.54 -3.64 8.38
CA MET A 187 -15.32 -2.46 8.00
C MET A 187 -14.80 -1.83 6.71
N ALA A 188 -13.48 -1.57 6.63
CA ALA A 188 -12.89 -0.95 5.44
C ALA A 188 -13.00 -1.85 4.19
N PHE A 189 -12.83 -3.17 4.34
CA PHE A 189 -12.97 -4.13 3.26
C PHE A 189 -14.41 -4.21 2.76
N ASN A 190 -15.39 -4.25 3.68
CA ASN A 190 -16.81 -4.21 3.31
C ASN A 190 -17.21 -2.85 2.71
N LEU A 191 -16.62 -1.73 3.15
CA LEU A 191 -16.83 -0.44 2.51
C LEU A 191 -16.40 -0.50 1.04
N VAL A 192 -15.19 -0.98 0.75
CA VAL A 192 -14.73 -1.16 -0.64
C VAL A 192 -15.64 -2.13 -1.39
N GLY A 193 -16.05 -3.24 -0.77
CA GLY A 193 -16.96 -4.21 -1.37
C GLY A 193 -18.32 -3.62 -1.74
N ASN A 194 -18.88 -2.72 -0.94
CA ASN A 194 -20.12 -2.04 -1.27
C ASN A 194 -19.93 -1.02 -2.39
N LEU A 195 -18.84 -0.26 -2.37
CA LEU A 195 -18.55 0.73 -3.41
C LEU A 195 -18.25 0.08 -4.77
N MET A 196 -17.66 -1.11 -4.76
CA MET A 196 -17.26 -1.85 -5.96
C MET A 196 -18.33 -2.79 -6.47
N LEU A 197 -19.00 -3.52 -5.59
CA LEU A 197 -19.82 -4.70 -5.91
C LEU A 197 -21.21 -4.68 -5.23
N SER A 198 -21.54 -3.63 -4.48
CA SER A 198 -22.78 -3.53 -3.68
C SER A 198 -22.98 -4.70 -2.69
N ARG A 199 -21.89 -5.23 -2.12
CA ARG A 199 -21.91 -6.42 -1.26
C ARG A 199 -20.96 -6.30 -0.07
N ASP A 200 -21.40 -6.78 1.09
CA ASP A 200 -20.52 -7.09 2.23
C ASP A 200 -19.84 -8.44 1.96
N LEU A 201 -18.55 -8.45 1.65
CA LEU A 201 -17.80 -9.68 1.32
C LEU A 201 -17.32 -10.45 2.55
N LEU A 202 -17.18 -9.78 3.69
CA LEU A 202 -16.77 -10.40 4.94
C LEU A 202 -17.96 -10.51 5.88
N ASP A 203 -18.89 -11.38 5.51
CA ASP A 203 -20.00 -11.87 6.34
C ASP A 203 -19.77 -13.37 6.64
N ALA A 204 -20.18 -13.84 7.81
CA ALA A 204 -20.14 -15.25 8.21
C ALA A 204 -20.88 -16.17 7.23
N LYS A 205 -21.79 -15.62 6.42
CA LYS A 205 -22.58 -16.34 5.41
C LYS A 205 -21.96 -16.33 4.01
N ASP A 206 -20.82 -15.67 3.82
CA ASP A 206 -20.19 -15.48 2.50
C ASP A 206 -18.83 -16.21 2.39
N PRO A 207 -18.82 -17.51 2.05
CA PRO A 207 -17.57 -18.26 1.92
C PRO A 207 -16.69 -17.75 0.76
N GLU A 208 -17.29 -17.18 -0.30
CA GLU A 208 -16.53 -16.68 -1.45
C GLU A 208 -15.83 -15.36 -1.13
N GLY A 209 -16.50 -14.45 -0.44
CA GLY A 209 -15.89 -13.19 0.00
C GLY A 209 -14.76 -13.41 1.02
N LYS A 210 -14.89 -14.42 1.90
CA LYS A 210 -13.78 -14.87 2.76
C LYS A 210 -12.60 -15.42 1.95
N GLU A 211 -12.87 -16.27 0.95
CA GLU A 211 -11.79 -16.81 0.10
C GLU A 211 -11.07 -15.70 -0.68
N PHE A 212 -11.82 -14.73 -1.22
CA PHE A 212 -11.28 -13.56 -1.89
C PHE A 212 -10.35 -12.76 -0.97
N PHE A 213 -10.80 -12.48 0.25
CA PHE A 213 -10.03 -11.80 1.28
C PHE A 213 -8.72 -12.52 1.63
N ASP A 214 -8.79 -13.82 1.87
CA ASP A 214 -7.61 -14.63 2.21
C ASP A 214 -6.56 -14.57 1.08
N CYS A 215 -7.00 -14.64 -0.18
CA CYS A 215 -6.12 -14.52 -1.32
C CYS A 215 -5.52 -13.11 -1.47
N MET A 216 -6.32 -12.07 -1.25
CA MET A 216 -5.86 -10.67 -1.29
C MET A 216 -4.77 -10.39 -0.26
N ASN A 217 -4.87 -10.94 0.95
CA ASN A 217 -3.83 -10.77 1.99
C ASN A 217 -2.49 -11.37 1.57
N VAL A 218 -2.49 -12.53 0.91
CA VAL A 218 -1.26 -13.14 0.38
C VAL A 218 -0.64 -12.27 -0.73
N ILE A 219 -1.47 -11.72 -1.62
CA ILE A 219 -1.00 -10.80 -2.67
C ILE A 219 -0.38 -9.54 -2.06
N LEU A 220 -1.04 -8.94 -1.06
CA LEU A 220 -0.54 -7.77 -0.33
C LEU A 220 0.83 -8.04 0.32
N GLU A 221 1.01 -9.20 0.95
CA GLU A 221 2.28 -9.61 1.54
C GLU A 221 3.38 -9.79 0.49
N LEU A 222 3.08 -10.49 -0.61
CA LEU A 222 4.02 -10.67 -1.71
C LEU A 222 4.41 -9.34 -2.38
N ALA A 223 3.45 -8.42 -2.57
CA ALA A 223 3.69 -7.11 -3.15
C ALA A 223 4.53 -6.19 -2.24
N GLY A 224 4.40 -6.33 -0.92
CA GLY A 224 5.14 -5.55 0.07
C GLY A 224 6.51 -6.12 0.44
N THR A 225 6.82 -7.35 0.03
CA THR A 225 8.08 -8.02 0.37
C THR A 225 9.18 -7.61 -0.61
N PRO A 226 10.34 -7.13 -0.13
CA PRO A 226 11.46 -6.77 -0.99
C PRO A 226 11.92 -7.96 -1.85
N ASN A 227 12.08 -7.75 -3.15
CA ASN A 227 12.57 -8.76 -4.08
C ASN A 227 13.92 -8.34 -4.67
N ILE A 228 14.93 -9.21 -4.54
CA ILE A 228 16.28 -8.93 -5.05
C ILE A 228 16.29 -8.73 -6.57
N ALA A 229 15.38 -9.38 -7.30
CA ALA A 229 15.26 -9.23 -8.76
C ALA A 229 14.82 -7.82 -9.20
N ASP A 230 14.25 -7.02 -8.29
CA ASP A 230 13.91 -5.62 -8.58
C ASP A 230 15.15 -4.72 -8.64
N PHE A 231 16.20 -5.09 -7.93
CA PHE A 231 17.47 -4.36 -7.87
C PHE A 231 18.52 -4.89 -8.86
N PHE A 232 18.38 -6.15 -9.30
CA PHE A 232 19.27 -6.83 -10.23
C PHE A 232 18.48 -7.47 -11.37
N PRO A 233 18.25 -6.76 -12.50
CA PRO A 233 17.36 -7.21 -13.56
C PRO A 233 17.69 -8.59 -14.15
N ALA A 234 18.95 -9.00 -14.17
CA ALA A 234 19.34 -10.34 -14.64
C ALA A 234 18.74 -11.48 -13.80
N LEU A 235 18.45 -11.24 -12.51
CA LEU A 235 17.86 -12.24 -11.61
C LEU A 235 16.37 -12.47 -11.85
N LYS A 236 15.69 -11.60 -12.60
CA LYS A 236 14.27 -11.77 -12.94
C LYS A 236 14.00 -13.08 -13.69
N LEU A 237 14.95 -13.53 -14.50
CA LEU A 237 14.81 -14.75 -15.30
C LEU A 237 14.75 -16.02 -14.44
N ILE A 238 15.49 -16.05 -13.33
CA ILE A 238 15.59 -17.23 -12.47
C ILE A 238 14.64 -17.17 -11.26
N ASP A 239 14.11 -15.99 -10.92
CA ASP A 239 13.21 -15.76 -9.78
C ASP A 239 13.72 -16.42 -8.48
N PRO A 240 14.86 -15.97 -7.91
CA PRO A 240 15.59 -16.72 -6.89
C PRO A 240 14.80 -16.88 -5.58
N LEU A 241 13.88 -15.97 -5.29
CA LEU A 241 13.00 -16.01 -4.12
C LEU A 241 11.61 -16.60 -4.44
N GLY A 242 11.36 -17.02 -5.68
CA GLY A 242 10.07 -17.53 -6.12
C GLY A 242 8.94 -16.49 -6.05
N MET A 243 9.27 -15.20 -5.96
CA MET A 243 8.33 -14.11 -5.71
C MET A 243 7.37 -13.94 -6.88
N LYS A 244 7.91 -13.93 -8.10
CA LYS A 244 7.12 -13.81 -9.32
C LYS A 244 6.22 -15.03 -9.50
N ARG A 245 6.77 -16.24 -9.33
CA ARG A 245 6.01 -17.50 -9.45
C ARG A 245 4.89 -17.60 -8.42
N ASN A 246 5.15 -17.24 -7.16
CA ASN A 246 4.15 -17.20 -6.10
C ASN A 246 3.07 -16.16 -6.39
N MET A 247 3.45 -14.98 -6.90
CA MET A 247 2.49 -13.95 -7.28
C MET A 247 1.59 -14.40 -8.42
N ILE A 248 2.15 -15.04 -9.47
CA ILE A 248 1.37 -15.63 -10.57
C ILE A 248 0.30 -16.57 -10.00
N ARG A 249 0.69 -17.56 -9.19
CA ARG A 249 -0.25 -18.54 -8.62
C ARG A 249 -1.39 -17.88 -7.83
N ASN A 250 -1.08 -16.95 -6.94
CA ASN A 250 -2.08 -16.30 -6.10
C ASN A 250 -2.97 -15.34 -6.89
N MET A 251 -2.40 -14.63 -7.88
CA MET A 251 -3.19 -13.78 -8.76
C MET A 251 -4.15 -14.60 -9.64
N THR A 252 -3.75 -15.77 -10.14
CA THR A 252 -4.66 -16.68 -10.88
C THR A 252 -5.91 -17.00 -10.06
N ARG A 253 -5.70 -17.40 -8.80
CA ARG A 253 -6.78 -17.79 -7.90
C ARG A 253 -7.70 -16.60 -7.61
N THR A 254 -7.11 -15.44 -7.33
CA THR A 254 -7.87 -14.22 -7.00
C THR A 254 -8.65 -13.69 -8.18
N MET A 255 -8.06 -13.69 -9.38
CA MET A 255 -8.74 -13.33 -10.63
C MET A 255 -9.93 -14.24 -10.90
N LYS A 256 -9.79 -15.56 -10.67
CA LYS A 256 -10.89 -16.51 -10.83
C LYS A 256 -12.07 -16.19 -9.91
N ILE A 257 -11.81 -15.77 -8.66
CA ILE A 257 -12.86 -15.38 -7.73
C ILE A 257 -13.50 -14.05 -8.18
N SER A 258 -12.69 -13.06 -8.55
CA SER A 258 -13.17 -11.77 -9.07
C SER A 258 -14.05 -11.93 -10.32
N SER A 259 -13.67 -12.81 -11.26
CA SER A 259 -14.47 -13.11 -12.45
C SER A 259 -15.86 -13.64 -12.10
N LYS A 260 -16.03 -14.37 -10.98
CA LYS A 260 -17.37 -14.81 -10.55
C LYS A 260 -18.26 -13.62 -10.21
N PHE A 261 -17.73 -12.60 -9.52
CA PHE A 261 -18.49 -11.40 -9.20
C PHE A 261 -18.91 -10.64 -10.46
N VAL A 262 -18.00 -10.54 -11.44
CA VAL A 262 -18.30 -9.92 -12.74
C VAL A 262 -19.38 -10.72 -13.49
N GLN A 263 -19.24 -12.04 -13.55
CA GLN A 263 -20.17 -12.92 -14.25
C GLN A 263 -21.56 -12.89 -13.61
N GLU A 264 -21.65 -12.95 -12.28
CA GLU A 264 -22.90 -12.82 -11.54
C GLU A 264 -23.62 -11.51 -11.88
N ARG A 265 -22.87 -10.39 -11.95
CA ARG A 265 -23.43 -9.09 -12.34
C ARG A 265 -23.95 -9.10 -13.78
N LEU A 266 -23.19 -9.67 -14.72
CA LEU A 266 -23.59 -9.77 -16.13
C LEU A 266 -24.85 -10.63 -16.30
N ASP A 267 -24.97 -11.73 -15.58
CA ASP A 267 -26.13 -12.61 -15.66
C ASP A 267 -27.38 -11.99 -15.03
N ASN A 268 -27.23 -11.27 -13.92
CA ASN A 268 -28.32 -10.48 -13.34
C ASN A 268 -28.84 -9.41 -14.30
N ARG A 269 -27.95 -8.74 -15.05
CA ARG A 269 -28.32 -7.76 -16.09
C ARG A 269 -29.07 -8.41 -17.24
N LYS A 270 -28.59 -9.55 -17.76
CA LYS A 270 -29.27 -10.32 -18.82
C LYS A 270 -30.66 -10.80 -18.40
N ALA A 271 -30.81 -11.19 -17.14
CA ALA A 271 -32.09 -11.59 -16.56
C ALA A 271 -33.04 -10.40 -16.29
N GLY A 272 -32.63 -9.17 -16.60
CA GLY A 272 -33.45 -7.97 -16.37
C GLY A 272 -33.68 -7.64 -14.90
N LYS A 273 -32.83 -8.14 -13.99
CA LYS A 273 -32.94 -7.82 -12.56
C LYS A 273 -32.59 -6.35 -12.37
N PHE A 274 -33.58 -5.58 -11.89
CA PHE A 274 -33.38 -4.16 -11.60
C PHE A 274 -32.37 -3.99 -10.46
N GLN A 275 -31.37 -3.14 -10.68
CA GLN A 275 -30.43 -2.72 -9.66
C GLN A 275 -30.65 -1.25 -9.36
N GLU A 276 -31.15 -0.97 -8.16
CA GLU A 276 -31.57 0.38 -7.75
C GLU A 276 -30.41 1.37 -7.70
N LYS A 277 -29.21 0.90 -7.33
CA LYS A 277 -27.99 1.72 -7.25
C LYS A 277 -26.87 1.08 -8.05
N LYS A 278 -26.35 1.85 -9.01
CA LYS A 278 -25.14 1.49 -9.77
C LYS A 278 -23.91 1.68 -8.89
N ASP A 279 -23.05 0.67 -8.88
CA ASP A 279 -21.75 0.71 -8.23
C ASP A 279 -20.61 0.86 -9.25
N PHE A 280 -19.36 0.83 -8.79
CA PHE A 280 -18.23 1.05 -9.68
C PHE A 280 -18.03 -0.07 -10.71
N LEU A 281 -18.41 -1.32 -10.40
CA LEU A 281 -18.41 -2.39 -11.40
C LEU A 281 -19.37 -2.05 -12.54
N ASP A 282 -20.54 -1.49 -12.23
CA ASP A 282 -21.48 -1.06 -13.28
C ASP A 282 -20.88 0.02 -14.18
N VAL A 283 -20.16 0.98 -13.59
CA VAL A 283 -19.46 2.04 -14.32
C VAL A 283 -18.38 1.48 -15.24
N LEU A 284 -17.61 0.48 -14.79
CA LEU A 284 -16.59 -0.17 -15.61
C LEU A 284 -17.19 -0.99 -16.76
N LEU A 285 -18.29 -1.68 -16.52
CA LEU A 285 -18.98 -2.51 -17.52
C LEU A 285 -19.73 -1.67 -18.56
N GLU A 286 -20.23 -0.50 -18.17
CA GLU A 286 -20.94 0.44 -19.05
C GLU A 286 -20.02 1.47 -19.72
N TYR A 287 -18.72 1.44 -19.39
CA TYR A 287 -17.77 2.34 -20.00
C TYR A 287 -17.68 2.09 -21.50
N GLU A 288 -17.97 3.13 -22.26
CA GLU A 288 -17.75 3.22 -23.70
C GLU A 288 -16.79 4.38 -23.97
N GLY A 289 -15.68 4.05 -24.65
CA GLY A 289 -14.67 5.00 -25.04
C GLY A 289 -15.17 5.96 -26.11
N ASP A 290 -14.56 7.14 -26.14
CA ASP A 290 -14.85 8.19 -27.11
C ASP A 290 -14.00 8.08 -28.39
N GLY A 291 -13.21 7.01 -28.52
CA GLY A 291 -12.24 6.79 -29.60
C GLY A 291 -11.04 7.74 -29.58
N LYS A 292 -10.93 8.62 -28.57
CA LYS A 292 -9.84 9.61 -28.47
C LYS A 292 -8.76 9.17 -27.50
N ASP A 293 -9.16 8.62 -26.35
CA ASP A 293 -8.24 8.23 -25.27
C ASP A 293 -8.59 6.87 -24.66
N GLY A 294 -7.57 5.99 -24.54
CA GLY A 294 -7.72 4.68 -23.90
C GLY A 294 -8.44 3.65 -24.77
N PRO A 295 -8.84 2.50 -24.20
CA PRO A 295 -9.57 1.47 -24.94
C PRO A 295 -11.03 1.87 -25.17
N ASP A 296 -11.65 1.31 -26.22
CA ASP A 296 -13.09 1.52 -26.49
C ASP A 296 -13.99 0.90 -25.42
N ARG A 297 -13.57 -0.21 -24.81
CA ARG A 297 -14.27 -0.88 -23.71
C ARG A 297 -13.27 -1.48 -22.73
N MET A 298 -13.67 -1.64 -21.48
CA MET A 298 -12.87 -2.38 -20.51
C MET A 298 -12.99 -3.87 -20.77
N THR A 299 -11.85 -4.54 -20.92
CA THR A 299 -11.81 -6.00 -20.97
C THR A 299 -12.13 -6.57 -19.58
N GLU A 300 -12.74 -7.75 -19.51
CA GLU A 300 -13.01 -8.42 -18.21
C GLU A 300 -11.71 -8.55 -17.38
N HIS A 301 -10.59 -8.84 -18.05
CA HIS A 301 -9.28 -8.89 -17.42
C HIS A 301 -8.92 -7.57 -16.70
N ASN A 302 -9.08 -6.43 -17.37
CA ASN A 302 -8.82 -5.12 -16.76
C ASN A 302 -9.84 -4.78 -15.67
N VAL A 303 -11.11 -5.15 -15.85
CA VAL A 303 -12.14 -4.98 -14.80
C VAL A 303 -11.73 -5.75 -13.53
N ASN A 304 -11.29 -7.00 -13.66
CA ASN A 304 -10.82 -7.79 -12.52
C ASN A 304 -9.57 -7.20 -11.86
N ILE A 305 -8.61 -6.69 -12.65
CA ILE A 305 -7.45 -5.96 -12.10
C ILE A 305 -7.92 -4.76 -11.27
N VAL A 306 -8.85 -3.95 -11.80
CA VAL A 306 -9.38 -2.78 -11.09
C VAL A 306 -10.11 -3.19 -9.82
N ILE A 307 -10.95 -4.23 -9.84
CA ILE A 307 -11.61 -4.75 -8.63
C ILE A 307 -10.56 -5.08 -7.57
N MET A 308 -9.60 -5.95 -7.90
CA MET A 308 -8.55 -6.36 -6.98
C MET A 308 -7.76 -5.17 -6.44
N GLU A 309 -7.39 -4.22 -7.30
CA GLU A 309 -6.64 -3.04 -6.92
C GLU A 309 -7.41 -2.12 -5.97
N MET A 310 -8.71 -1.96 -6.13
CA MET A 310 -9.53 -1.15 -5.22
C MET A 310 -9.54 -1.76 -3.81
N PHE A 311 -9.60 -3.09 -3.69
CA PHE A 311 -9.46 -3.76 -2.39
C PHE A 311 -8.06 -3.62 -1.80
N PHE A 312 -7.03 -3.78 -2.63
CA PHE A 312 -5.63 -3.62 -2.26
C PHE A 312 -5.36 -2.22 -1.71
N ALA A 313 -5.77 -1.18 -2.45
CA ALA A 313 -5.50 0.21 -2.14
C ALA A 313 -6.43 0.76 -1.05
N GLY A 314 -7.72 0.40 -1.07
CA GLY A 314 -8.74 1.02 -0.23
C GLY A 314 -8.88 0.42 1.18
N SER A 315 -8.58 -0.86 1.36
CA SER A 315 -8.89 -1.55 2.63
C SER A 315 -7.84 -1.26 3.71
N GLU A 316 -6.57 -1.57 3.42
CA GLU A 316 -5.48 -1.41 4.39
C GLU A 316 -5.19 0.06 4.67
N THR A 317 -5.08 0.89 3.63
CA THR A 317 -4.71 2.30 3.79
C THR A 317 -5.77 3.11 4.53
N THR A 318 -7.04 2.72 4.48
CA THR A 318 -8.11 3.35 5.27
C THR A 318 -8.07 2.87 6.72
N ARG A 319 -7.81 1.59 6.94
CA ARG A 319 -7.72 0.99 8.28
C ARG A 319 -6.66 1.67 9.16
N PHE A 320 -5.49 1.97 8.61
CA PHE A 320 -4.35 2.48 9.40
C PHE A 320 -4.59 3.86 10.05
N PRO A 321 -4.93 4.93 9.29
CA PRO A 321 -5.21 6.23 9.88
C PRO A 321 -6.39 6.17 10.84
N LEU A 322 -7.40 5.35 10.54
CA LEU A 322 -8.55 5.19 11.43
C LEU A 322 -8.13 4.50 12.74
N ALA A 323 -7.37 3.41 12.66
CA ALA A 323 -6.79 2.75 13.84
C ALA A 323 -5.91 3.71 14.64
N HIS A 324 -5.07 4.48 13.97
CA HIS A 324 -4.21 5.48 14.61
C HIS A 324 -5.06 6.51 15.36
N ARG A 325 -6.10 7.08 14.73
CA ARG A 325 -7.01 8.04 15.36
C ARG A 325 -7.76 7.42 16.54
N VAL A 326 -8.38 6.27 16.36
CA VAL A 326 -9.16 5.62 17.43
C VAL A 326 -8.24 5.25 18.60
N VAL A 327 -7.08 4.66 18.35
CA VAL A 327 -6.13 4.32 19.42
C VAL A 327 -5.66 5.57 20.16
N HIS A 328 -5.28 6.64 19.47
CA HIS A 328 -4.83 7.86 20.14
C HIS A 328 -5.95 8.59 20.89
N LEU A 329 -7.17 8.63 20.34
CA LEU A 329 -8.32 9.23 21.02
C LEU A 329 -8.75 8.42 22.24
N THR A 330 -8.76 7.09 22.12
CA THR A 330 -9.03 6.19 23.24
C THR A 330 -7.94 6.33 24.30
N ILE A 331 -6.65 6.32 23.93
CA ILE A 331 -5.54 6.54 24.86
C ILE A 331 -5.65 7.92 25.50
N ALA A 332 -5.96 8.98 24.75
CA ALA A 332 -6.11 10.32 25.31
C ALA A 332 -7.24 10.39 26.34
N THR A 333 -8.38 9.77 26.04
CA THR A 333 -9.52 9.67 26.97
C THR A 333 -9.16 8.86 28.21
N LEU A 334 -8.45 7.75 28.01
CA LEU A 334 -7.97 6.88 29.07
C LEU A 334 -6.92 7.58 29.97
N VAL A 335 -5.93 8.26 29.40
CA VAL A 335 -4.93 9.07 30.11
C VAL A 335 -5.56 10.24 30.86
N GLN A 336 -6.61 10.85 30.31
CA GLN A 336 -7.34 11.92 30.98
C GLN A 336 -8.21 11.40 32.13
N ALA A 337 -8.78 10.20 32.00
CA ALA A 337 -9.74 9.64 32.96
C ALA A 337 -9.10 8.79 34.08
N PHE A 338 -7.86 8.33 33.91
CA PHE A 338 -7.20 7.41 34.83
C PHE A 338 -5.73 7.79 35.04
N ASP A 339 -5.22 7.54 36.25
CA ASP A 339 -3.78 7.54 36.50
C ASP A 339 -3.22 6.18 36.04
N TRP A 340 -2.16 6.20 35.22
CA TRP A 340 -1.57 5.01 34.61
C TRP A 340 -0.21 4.70 35.22
N ASP A 341 0.07 3.41 35.40
CA ASP A 341 1.40 2.88 35.63
C ASP A 341 1.70 1.79 34.59
N LEU A 342 2.97 1.62 34.22
CA LEU A 342 3.42 0.65 33.21
C LEU A 342 3.35 -0.81 33.71
N GLY A 343 2.91 -1.02 34.96
CA GLY A 343 2.92 -2.29 35.66
C GLY A 343 4.27 -2.56 36.31
N ALA A 344 4.25 -3.34 37.40
CA ALA A 344 5.44 -3.62 38.20
C ALA A 344 6.59 -4.20 37.35
N GLY A 345 7.65 -3.41 37.18
CA GLY A 345 8.90 -3.83 36.52
C GLY A 345 9.07 -3.44 35.04
N VAL A 346 8.06 -2.84 34.38
CA VAL A 346 8.20 -2.39 32.99
C VAL A 346 8.70 -0.95 32.95
N LYS A 347 9.99 -0.79 32.64
CA LYS A 347 10.57 0.54 32.38
C LYS A 347 10.30 0.96 30.92
N PRO A 348 10.09 2.27 30.64
CA PRO A 348 9.87 2.77 29.27
C PRO A 348 10.95 2.34 28.27
N GLU A 349 12.17 2.20 28.76
CA GLU A 349 13.37 1.76 28.04
C GLU A 349 13.32 0.28 27.59
N HIS A 350 12.40 -0.53 28.11
CA HIS A 350 12.22 -1.94 27.74
C HIS A 350 11.04 -2.19 26.80
N ILE A 351 10.36 -1.13 26.32
CA ILE A 351 9.26 -1.27 25.35
C ILE A 351 9.86 -1.58 23.98
N GLU A 352 9.61 -2.78 23.46
CA GLU A 352 10.12 -3.21 22.17
C GLU A 352 9.44 -2.43 21.02
N MET A 353 10.23 -1.64 20.29
CA MET A 353 9.76 -0.76 19.20
C MET A 353 10.01 -1.36 17.79
N GLN A 354 10.34 -2.64 17.71
CA GLN A 354 10.57 -3.32 16.42
C GLN A 354 9.32 -3.29 15.55
N GLU A 355 9.53 -3.12 14.24
CA GLU A 355 8.49 -3.04 13.22
C GLU A 355 8.57 -4.27 12.29
N ARG A 356 7.43 -4.68 11.72
CA ARG A 356 7.35 -5.66 10.64
C ARG A 356 7.27 -4.92 9.31
N LEU A 357 8.11 -5.34 8.36
CA LEU A 357 8.13 -4.80 7.00
C LEU A 357 6.92 -5.29 6.19
N GLY A 358 6.38 -4.41 5.33
CA GLY A 358 5.28 -4.66 4.41
C GLY A 358 4.90 -3.37 3.69
N LEU A 359 3.81 -3.35 2.92
CA LEU A 359 3.30 -2.11 2.28
C LEU A 359 3.02 -0.97 3.27
N THR A 360 2.83 -1.33 4.53
CA THR A 360 2.55 -0.44 5.65
C THR A 360 3.32 -0.94 6.87
N LEU A 361 3.99 -0.03 7.59
CA LEU A 361 4.75 -0.35 8.80
C LEU A 361 3.79 -0.68 9.96
N ARG A 362 4.06 -1.76 10.68
CA ARG A 362 3.31 -2.21 11.88
C ARG A 362 4.28 -2.59 12.98
N LYS A 363 3.94 -2.41 14.27
CA LYS A 363 4.73 -3.02 15.37
C LYS A 363 4.79 -4.54 15.18
N LYS A 364 5.98 -5.11 15.39
CA LYS A 364 6.21 -6.57 15.37
C LYS A 364 5.38 -7.26 16.46
N ASN A 365 5.41 -6.71 17.67
CA ASN A 365 4.60 -7.14 18.81
C ASN A 365 3.59 -6.04 19.18
N PRO A 366 2.27 -6.30 19.11
CA PRO A 366 1.27 -5.34 19.55
C PRO A 366 1.43 -4.99 21.03
N LEU A 367 1.34 -3.69 21.37
CA LEU A 367 1.43 -3.23 22.75
C LEU A 367 0.17 -3.69 23.54
N LYS A 368 0.37 -4.25 24.74
CA LYS A 368 -0.71 -4.62 25.67
C LYS A 368 -0.59 -3.76 26.92
N ILE A 369 -1.69 -3.16 27.38
CA ILE A 369 -1.73 -2.28 28.57
C ILE A 369 -2.74 -2.88 29.56
N THR A 370 -2.40 -2.89 30.85
CA THR A 370 -3.26 -3.36 31.95
C THR A 370 -3.67 -2.21 32.85
N ARG A 371 -4.91 -2.22 33.34
CA ARG A 371 -5.48 -1.19 34.23
C ARG A 371 -5.08 -1.42 35.70
N HIS A 372 -4.87 -0.34 36.45
CA HIS A 372 -4.74 -0.36 37.93
C HIS A 372 -6.13 -0.42 38.60
N ASN A 373 -6.29 -1.31 39.59
CA ASN A 373 -7.60 -1.63 40.21
C ASN A 373 -8.08 -0.65 41.32
N GLU A 374 -7.58 0.58 41.37
CA GLU A 374 -8.03 1.56 42.40
C GLU A 374 -9.26 2.39 41.96
N PRO A 375 -10.12 2.82 42.89
CA PRO A 375 -11.34 3.58 42.60
C PRO A 375 -11.01 5.00 42.09
N ILE A 376 -11.69 5.37 41.01
CA ILE A 376 -11.46 6.58 40.19
C ILE A 376 -11.88 7.85 40.94
N ARG A 377 -11.03 8.89 40.94
CA ARG A 377 -11.48 10.28 41.17
C ARG A 377 -11.84 10.91 39.82
N PRO A 378 -13.12 11.23 39.53
CA PRO A 378 -13.49 11.86 38.28
C PRO A 378 -12.90 13.28 38.22
N ARG A 379 -12.11 13.57 37.18
CA ARG A 379 -11.73 14.94 36.82
C ARG A 379 -12.80 15.48 35.87
N ALA A 380 -13.36 16.65 36.18
CA ALA A 380 -14.49 17.23 35.45
C ALA A 380 -14.20 17.39 33.95
N CYS A 381 -15.21 17.08 33.11
CA CYS A 381 -15.19 17.34 31.68
C CYS A 381 -15.08 18.85 31.40
N LEU A 382 -14.08 19.24 30.60
CA LEU A 382 -14.07 20.54 29.96
C LEU A 382 -15.11 20.54 28.82
N SER A 383 -16.01 21.54 28.83
CA SER A 383 -16.98 21.78 27.75
C SER A 383 -16.27 22.10 26.42
N PRO A 384 -16.88 21.83 25.26
CA PRO A 384 -16.22 21.91 23.97
C PRO A 384 -16.08 23.37 23.51
N ALA A 385 -14.86 23.87 23.43
CA ALA A 385 -14.54 25.13 22.75
C ALA A 385 -13.39 24.94 21.75
N SER A 386 -13.77 25.00 20.47
CA SER A 386 -12.98 25.30 19.26
C SER A 386 -11.89 24.30 18.77
N PRO A 387 -11.91 23.91 17.48
CA PRO A 387 -10.98 22.95 16.88
C PRO A 387 -9.83 23.67 16.15
N PHE A 388 -8.59 23.51 16.63
CA PHE A 388 -7.41 23.85 15.84
C PHE A 388 -6.23 22.96 16.26
N ILE A 389 -5.45 22.51 15.26
CA ILE A 389 -4.15 21.79 15.36
C ILE A 389 -4.34 20.26 15.55
N MET A 390 -3.85 19.33 14.71
CA MET A 390 -2.82 19.39 13.67
C MET A 390 -3.02 18.22 12.70
N SER A 391 -3.25 18.54 11.42
CA SER A 391 -3.20 17.59 10.31
C SER A 391 -1.78 17.54 9.77
N LEU A 392 -1.02 16.47 10.01
CA LEU A 392 0.25 16.25 9.32
C LEU A 392 0.68 14.78 9.38
N LEU A 393 -0.01 13.87 8.65
CA LEU A 393 0.49 12.51 8.40
C LEU A 393 -0.31 11.78 7.28
N LEU A 394 -0.59 12.47 6.18
CA LEU A 394 -1.33 11.92 5.03
C LEU A 394 -0.77 12.37 3.66
N VAL A 395 0.53 12.69 3.59
CA VAL A 395 1.13 13.35 2.40
C VAL A 395 1.96 12.42 1.51
N CYS A 396 2.25 11.17 1.89
CA CYS A 396 3.11 10.32 1.05
C CYS A 396 2.40 9.40 0.02
N LEU A 397 1.08 9.50 -0.15
CA LEU A 397 0.35 8.75 -1.20
C LEU A 397 -0.63 9.60 -2.04
N SER A 398 -0.56 10.93 -1.95
CA SER A 398 -1.52 11.84 -2.60
C SER A 398 -0.89 13.01 -3.38
N LEU A 399 0.43 13.04 -3.56
CA LEU A 399 1.09 14.06 -4.39
C LEU A 399 1.06 13.69 -5.87
N SER A 400 -0.14 13.79 -6.45
CA SER A 400 -0.34 14.10 -7.87
C SER A 400 -1.74 14.71 -8.06
N TRP A 401 -2.15 15.60 -7.16
CA TRP A 401 -3.50 16.16 -7.12
C TRP A 401 -3.47 17.64 -6.76
N HIS A 402 -3.19 18.48 -7.76
CA HIS A 402 -3.85 19.77 -8.03
C HIS A 402 -3.18 20.39 -9.25
N GLY A 403 -3.87 20.33 -10.39
CA GLY A 403 -3.41 20.87 -11.66
C GLY A 403 -4.52 20.83 -12.71
N LEU A 404 -5.64 21.53 -12.45
CA LEU A 404 -6.58 21.92 -13.50
C LEU A 404 -6.53 23.46 -13.56
N PRO A 405 -6.09 24.07 -14.66
CA PRO A 405 -6.28 25.49 -14.87
C PRO A 405 -7.75 25.73 -15.22
N LEU A 406 -8.46 26.45 -14.34
CA LEU A 406 -9.69 27.11 -14.72
C LEU A 406 -9.32 28.18 -15.77
N HIS A 407 -9.93 28.04 -16.95
CA HIS A 407 -10.06 29.11 -17.91
C HIS A 407 -10.51 30.40 -17.20
N GLN A 408 -9.68 31.45 -17.28
CA GLN A 408 -10.18 32.81 -17.21
C GLN A 408 -9.81 33.56 -18.48
N GLN A 409 -10.85 33.73 -19.27
CA GLN A 409 -11.04 34.65 -20.36
C GLN A 409 -11.05 36.09 -19.76
N HIS A 410 -10.16 36.97 -20.21
CA HIS A 410 -10.47 38.35 -20.62
C HIS A 410 -9.22 39.19 -20.94
N ARG A 411 -9.29 39.84 -22.13
CA ARG A 411 -8.88 41.23 -22.48
C ARG A 411 -7.45 41.66 -22.08
N HIS A 412 -6.56 42.08 -22.98
CA HIS A 412 -6.66 42.82 -24.24
C HIS A 412 -5.57 42.38 -25.21
#